data_AF-A0A6L2M4U7-F1
#
_entry.id   AF-A0A6L2M4U7-F1
#
_cell.length_a   1.000
_cell.length_b   1.000
_cell.length_c   1.000
_cell.angle_alpha   90.00
_cell.angle_beta   90.00
_cell.angle_gamma   90.00
#
_symmetry.space_group_name_H-M   'P 1'
#
loop_
_entity.id
_entity.type
_entity.pdbx_description
1 polymer ?
#
loop_
_entity_poly.entity_id
_entity_poly.type
_entity_poly.pdbx_seq_one_letter_code
_entity_poly.pdbx_strand_id
1 'polypeptide(L)'
;MHAHPIYRGDKVNGIWRSDPVRIKNAFFDHFEARFKKPADQRFKLNFQFHKILLKDQADDLERGVSHDEIKRAVWNCGDYKSPSPDGFNFEFFKKYWDVVGSDFCEAIEPFFTSGGFSKGCNLSFVTLIPKIIDAKFINDFRPISLIGCIYKVVTKVLTNRLVSVIGDLISDIQSAFVAGRQILDGPFILDEILKWCKRMGKQAMFFKVDFAKAYDLVRWDYLIDVFEAFDFGSVWCNWIRGILYSSKALILVNGSPTKEFSCYRGLKQGDPLAPYLF
;
A
#
# COMPACT_ATOMS: atom_id res chain seq x y z
N MET A 1 1.29 24.40 -5.84
CA MET A 1 1.54 24.65 -4.40
C MET A 1 0.35 24.15 -3.61
N HIS A 2 0.43 22.95 -3.03
CA HIS A 2 -0.58 22.51 -2.06
C HIS A 2 -0.19 23.08 -0.70
N ALA A 3 -1.07 23.88 -0.10
CA ALA A 3 -0.87 24.37 1.27
C ALA A 3 -0.80 23.16 2.21
N HIS A 4 0.38 22.90 2.77
CA HIS A 4 0.52 21.90 3.83
C HIS A 4 -0.22 22.41 5.08
N PRO A 5 -1.03 21.57 5.75
CA PRO A 5 -1.67 21.97 6.98
C PRO A 5 -0.62 22.39 8.01
N ILE A 6 -0.78 23.57 8.60
CA ILE A 6 0.04 23.99 9.74
C ILE A 6 -0.60 23.39 11.00
N TYR A 7 0.04 22.37 11.57
CA TYR A 7 -0.33 21.78 12.86
C TYR A 7 0.01 22.77 13.97
N ARG A 8 -1.01 23.51 14.44
CA ARG A 8 -0.87 24.58 15.46
C ARG A 8 -0.94 24.06 16.91
N GLY A 9 -1.35 22.82 17.10
CA GLY A 9 -1.35 22.16 18.38
C GLY A 9 -1.95 20.76 18.33
N ASP A 10 -1.69 19.98 19.38
CA ASP A 10 -2.32 18.70 19.62
C ASP A 10 -2.90 18.68 21.04
N LYS A 11 -4.00 17.93 21.23
CA LYS A 11 -4.71 17.83 22.52
C LYS A 11 -4.39 16.49 23.16
N VAL A 12 -3.24 16.41 23.84
CA VAL A 12 -2.82 15.22 24.59
C VAL A 12 -3.39 15.28 26.01
N ASN A 13 -4.18 14.29 26.42
CA ASN A 13 -4.85 14.21 27.73
C ASN A 13 -5.68 15.46 28.10
N GLY A 14 -6.34 16.07 27.11
CA GLY A 14 -7.23 17.23 27.33
C GLY A 14 -6.53 18.60 27.35
N ILE A 15 -5.19 18.65 27.33
CA ILE A 15 -4.42 19.91 27.35
C ILE A 15 -3.96 20.25 25.93
N TRP A 16 -4.26 21.47 25.48
CA TRP A 16 -3.76 22.00 24.20
C TRP A 16 -2.25 22.28 24.30
N ARG A 17 -1.45 21.71 23.40
CA ARG A 17 0.00 21.95 23.37
C ARG A 17 0.40 22.56 22.04
N SER A 18 1.15 23.67 22.10
CA SER A 18 1.64 24.43 20.94
C SER A 18 3.15 24.29 20.71
N ASP A 19 3.89 23.62 21.60
CA ASP A 19 5.33 23.42 21.46
C ASP A 19 5.64 22.50 20.26
N PRO A 20 6.37 22.98 19.23
CA PRO A 20 6.61 22.22 18.01
C PRO A 20 7.33 20.89 18.24
N VAL A 21 8.24 20.82 19.21
CA VAL A 21 8.99 19.60 19.52
C VAL A 21 8.07 18.54 20.13
N ARG A 22 7.24 18.92 21.11
CA ARG A 22 6.24 18.02 21.71
C ARG A 22 5.21 17.56 20.70
N ILE A 23 4.74 18.44 19.81
CA ILE A 23 3.81 18.05 18.73
C ILE A 23 4.47 16.99 17.85
N LYS A 24 5.69 17.25 17.38
CA LYS A 24 6.45 16.33 16.53
C LYS A 24 6.65 14.96 17.19
N ASN A 25 6.95 14.92 18.49
CA ASN A 25 7.08 13.67 19.25
C ASN A 25 5.72 12.97 19.43
N ALA A 26 4.64 13.68 19.69
CA ALA A 26 3.31 13.08 19.81
C ALA A 26 2.86 12.39 18.51
N PHE A 27 3.14 13.00 17.35
CA PHE A 27 2.92 12.37 16.06
C PHE A 27 3.80 11.14 15.84
N PHE A 28 5.09 11.22 16.21
CA PHE A 28 6.00 10.08 16.17
C PHE A 28 5.46 8.91 17.02
N ASP A 29 5.20 9.14 18.30
CA ASP A 29 4.73 8.11 19.24
C ASP A 29 3.40 7.50 18.77
N HIS A 30 2.48 8.32 18.27
CA HIS A 30 1.18 7.85 17.75
C HIS A 30 1.35 6.89 16.57
N PHE A 31 2.16 7.25 15.57
CA PHE A 31 2.32 6.44 14.37
C PHE A 31 3.26 5.24 14.58
N GLU A 32 4.29 5.37 15.40
CA GLU A 32 5.14 4.24 15.80
C GLU A 32 4.30 3.18 16.53
N ALA A 33 3.48 3.59 17.50
CA ALA A 33 2.56 2.68 18.18
C ALA A 33 1.53 2.05 17.22
N ARG A 34 1.06 2.80 16.21
CA ARG A 34 0.12 2.31 15.20
C ARG A 34 0.71 1.19 14.35
N PHE A 35 1.99 1.28 13.97
CA PHE A 35 2.67 0.29 13.11
C PHE A 35 3.56 -0.69 13.88
N LYS A 36 3.44 -0.72 15.20
CA LYS A 36 4.18 -1.63 16.08
C LYS A 36 3.92 -3.09 15.74
N LYS A 37 4.90 -3.94 16.03
CA LYS A 37 4.81 -5.40 15.88
C LYS A 37 3.53 -5.92 16.55
N PRO A 38 2.67 -6.65 15.81
CA PRO A 38 1.51 -7.31 16.41
C PRO A 38 1.96 -8.37 17.43
N ALA A 39 1.04 -8.79 18.31
CA ALA A 39 1.30 -9.88 19.23
C ALA A 39 1.67 -11.16 18.47
N ASP A 40 2.50 -12.02 19.08
CA ASP A 40 3.02 -13.24 18.44
C ASP A 40 1.95 -14.31 18.18
N GLN A 41 0.69 -14.09 18.59
CA GLN A 41 -0.43 -14.95 18.27
C GLN A 41 -0.73 -14.87 16.76
N ARG A 42 -0.23 -15.84 15.99
CA ARG A 42 -0.48 -15.95 14.55
C ARG A 42 -1.89 -16.47 14.29
N PHE A 43 -2.60 -15.82 13.36
CA PHE A 43 -3.84 -16.37 12.83
C PHE A 43 -3.50 -17.45 11.82
N LYS A 44 -4.12 -18.63 11.95
CA LYS A 44 -4.00 -19.69 10.94
C LYS A 44 -5.14 -19.55 9.94
N LEU A 45 -4.82 -19.60 8.66
CA LEU A 45 -5.80 -19.80 7.61
C LEU A 45 -6.43 -21.19 7.80
N ASN A 46 -7.73 -21.22 8.05
CA ASN A 46 -8.50 -22.44 8.27
C ASN A 46 -9.50 -22.70 7.13
N PHE A 47 -9.23 -22.20 5.94
CA PHE A 47 -10.06 -22.39 4.76
C PHE A 47 -9.20 -22.57 3.52
N GLN A 48 -9.73 -23.30 2.54
CA GLN A 48 -9.08 -23.54 1.25
C GLN A 48 -9.64 -22.59 0.20
N PHE A 49 -8.77 -22.03 -0.62
CA PHE A 49 -9.17 -21.27 -1.79
C PHE A 49 -9.53 -22.24 -2.92
N HIS A 50 -10.69 -22.02 -3.55
CA HIS A 50 -11.14 -22.84 -4.68
C HIS A 50 -10.43 -22.47 -5.99
N LYS A 51 -9.95 -21.22 -6.08
CA LYS A 51 -9.18 -20.69 -7.20
C LYS A 51 -7.75 -20.45 -6.70
N ILE A 52 -6.78 -21.08 -7.35
CA ILE A 52 -5.35 -21.00 -7.06
C ILE A 52 -4.59 -20.77 -8.37
N LEU A 53 -3.35 -20.29 -8.28
CA LEU A 53 -2.54 -20.09 -9.48
C LEU A 53 -2.18 -21.42 -10.14
N LEU A 54 -2.22 -21.43 -11.47
CA LEU A 54 -1.60 -22.49 -12.24
C LEU A 54 -0.08 -22.36 -12.18
N LYS A 55 0.63 -23.48 -12.31
CA LYS A 55 2.09 -23.52 -12.25
C LYS A 55 2.74 -22.56 -13.25
N ASP A 56 2.25 -22.54 -14.50
CA ASP A 56 2.77 -21.64 -15.54
C ASP A 56 2.52 -20.16 -15.22
N GLN A 57 1.40 -19.83 -14.57
CA GLN A 57 1.13 -18.46 -14.12
C GLN A 57 2.11 -18.07 -13.00
N ALA A 58 2.32 -18.94 -12.01
CA ALA A 58 3.27 -18.69 -10.93
C ALA A 58 4.71 -18.51 -11.48
N ASP A 59 5.13 -19.36 -12.42
CA ASP A 59 6.45 -19.27 -13.03
C ASP A 59 6.60 -17.99 -13.88
N ASP A 60 5.55 -17.58 -14.60
CA ASP A 60 5.55 -16.32 -15.36
C ASP A 60 5.65 -15.07 -14.45
N LEU A 61 4.98 -15.09 -13.29
CA LEU A 61 5.08 -14.03 -12.29
C LEU A 61 6.50 -13.91 -11.72
N GLU A 62 7.24 -15.02 -11.64
CA GLU A 62 8.58 -15.12 -11.05
C GLU A 62 9.73 -14.95 -12.05
N ARG A 63 9.44 -14.75 -13.34
CA ARG A 63 10.46 -14.53 -14.37
C ARG A 63 11.38 -13.35 -14.03
N GLY A 64 12.63 -13.39 -14.53
CA GLY A 64 13.57 -12.28 -14.38
C GLY A 64 12.98 -10.95 -14.86
N VAL A 65 13.32 -9.85 -14.17
CA VAL A 65 12.90 -8.51 -14.60
C VAL A 65 13.72 -8.09 -15.82
N SER A 66 13.10 -7.36 -16.75
CA SER A 66 13.80 -6.79 -17.91
C SER A 66 13.86 -5.26 -17.84
N HIS A 67 14.85 -4.66 -18.51
CA HIS A 67 14.95 -3.21 -18.67
C HIS A 67 13.66 -2.60 -19.25
N ASP A 68 13.04 -3.27 -20.23
CA ASP A 68 11.78 -2.81 -20.81
C ASP A 68 10.62 -2.86 -19.80
N GLU A 69 10.58 -3.86 -18.94
CA GLU A 69 9.57 -3.95 -17.88
C GLU A 69 9.74 -2.84 -16.84
N ILE A 70 10.99 -2.53 -16.46
CA ILE A 70 11.34 -1.41 -15.58
C ILE A 70 10.95 -0.09 -16.23
N LYS A 71 11.32 0.13 -17.50
CA LYS A 71 10.97 1.32 -18.27
C LYS A 71 9.45 1.48 -18.35
N ARG A 72 8.70 0.43 -18.69
CA ARG A 72 7.23 0.47 -18.69
C ARG A 72 6.67 0.85 -17.32
N ALA A 73 7.22 0.31 -16.23
CA ALA A 73 6.80 0.67 -14.88
C ALA A 73 7.06 2.15 -14.55
N VAL A 74 8.18 2.72 -14.98
CA VAL A 74 8.48 4.16 -14.88
C VAL A 74 7.46 4.99 -15.65
N TRP A 75 7.13 4.62 -16.89
CA TRP A 75 6.15 5.33 -17.71
C TRP A 75 4.73 5.25 -17.17
N ASN A 76 4.38 4.12 -16.56
CA ASN A 76 3.10 3.91 -15.88
C ASN A 76 2.99 4.65 -14.53
N CYS A 77 4.07 5.27 -14.05
CA CYS A 77 4.02 6.20 -12.92
C CYS A 77 3.68 7.62 -13.40
N GLY A 78 2.79 8.31 -12.70
CA GLY A 78 2.48 9.71 -13.02
C GLY A 78 3.67 10.65 -12.76
N ASP A 79 3.80 11.69 -13.60
CA ASP A 79 4.97 12.57 -13.68
C ASP A 79 5.16 13.43 -12.42
N TYR A 80 4.11 14.13 -12.00
CA TYR A 80 4.12 15.13 -10.92
C TYR A 80 3.73 14.58 -9.55
N LYS A 81 4.32 13.45 -9.15
CA LYS A 81 4.13 12.94 -7.78
C LYS A 81 5.16 13.59 -6.85
N SER A 82 4.73 13.96 -5.65
CA SER A 82 5.60 14.59 -4.64
C SER A 82 6.83 13.71 -4.39
N PRO A 83 8.03 14.30 -4.37
CA PRO A 83 9.26 13.54 -4.19
C PRO A 83 9.28 12.90 -2.80
N SER A 84 9.99 11.78 -2.72
CA SER A 84 10.24 11.11 -1.44
C SER A 84 11.48 11.72 -0.77
N PRO A 85 12.05 11.11 0.29
CA PRO A 85 13.35 11.51 0.81
C PRO A 85 14.47 11.57 -0.26
N ASP A 86 14.32 10.85 -1.37
CA ASP A 86 15.25 10.86 -2.51
C ASP A 86 15.25 12.17 -3.32
N GLY A 87 14.23 13.03 -3.19
CA GLY A 87 14.16 14.34 -3.86
C GLY A 87 13.84 14.29 -5.36
N PHE A 88 13.74 13.11 -5.97
CA PHE A 88 13.47 12.96 -7.40
C PHE A 88 12.00 12.65 -7.68
N ASN A 89 11.50 13.16 -8.81
CA ASN A 89 10.19 12.79 -9.36
C ASN A 89 10.37 11.95 -10.65
N PHE A 90 9.29 11.36 -11.17
CA PHE A 90 9.37 10.55 -12.38
C PHE A 90 9.59 11.37 -13.65
N GLU A 91 9.26 12.67 -13.64
CA GLU A 91 9.56 13.59 -14.74
C GLU A 91 11.07 13.64 -15.02
N PHE A 92 11.91 13.69 -13.97
CA PHE A 92 13.37 13.61 -14.11
C PHE A 92 13.80 12.34 -14.85
N PHE A 93 13.36 11.17 -14.36
CA PHE A 93 13.76 9.88 -14.94
C PHE A 93 13.25 9.72 -16.38
N LYS A 94 12.03 10.16 -16.69
CA LYS A 94 11.49 10.11 -18.06
C LYS A 94 12.24 11.04 -19.00
N LYS A 95 12.57 12.26 -18.54
CA LYS A 95 13.25 13.27 -19.35
C LYS A 95 14.70 12.90 -19.65
N TYR A 96 15.41 12.30 -18.69
CA TYR A 96 16.83 11.98 -18.81
C TYR A 96 17.09 10.47 -18.94
N TRP A 97 16.08 9.69 -19.36
CA TRP A 97 16.16 8.24 -19.43
C TRP A 97 17.35 7.72 -20.24
N ASP A 98 17.66 8.38 -21.36
CA ASP A 98 18.79 7.97 -22.21
C ASP A 98 20.15 8.15 -21.52
N VAL A 99 20.20 8.92 -20.43
CA VAL A 99 21.41 9.14 -19.63
C VAL A 99 21.39 8.28 -18.36
N VAL A 100 20.30 8.28 -17.59
CA VAL A 100 20.23 7.63 -16.26
C VAL A 100 19.54 6.26 -16.27
N GLY A 101 18.97 5.85 -17.40
CA GLY A 101 18.11 4.67 -17.50
C GLY A 101 18.84 3.36 -17.19
N SER A 102 20.09 3.20 -17.65
CA SER A 102 20.90 2.01 -17.36
C SER A 102 21.16 1.89 -15.86
N ASP A 103 21.71 2.94 -15.25
CA ASP A 103 22.00 2.98 -13.81
C ASP A 103 20.74 2.74 -12.97
N PHE A 104 19.59 3.28 -13.42
CA PHE A 104 18.32 3.09 -12.72
C PHE A 104 17.82 1.64 -12.81
N CYS A 105 18.00 0.96 -13.95
CA CYS A 105 17.73 -0.46 -14.08
C CYS A 105 18.66 -1.29 -13.19
N GLU A 106 19.96 -1.02 -13.22
CA GLU A 106 20.96 -1.68 -12.38
C GLU A 106 20.70 -1.51 -10.88
N ALA A 107 20.11 -0.38 -10.46
CA ALA A 107 19.70 -0.16 -9.08
C ALA A 107 18.46 -0.98 -8.65
N ILE A 108 17.65 -1.44 -9.61
CA ILE A 108 16.39 -2.16 -9.36
C ILE A 108 16.56 -3.68 -9.46
N GLU A 109 17.34 -4.16 -10.42
CA GLU A 109 17.54 -5.60 -10.68
C GLU A 109 17.96 -6.44 -9.45
N PRO A 110 18.84 -5.96 -8.55
CA PRO A 110 19.23 -6.72 -7.37
C PRO A 110 18.05 -7.10 -6.47
N PHE A 111 16.97 -6.29 -6.44
CA PHE A 111 15.76 -6.63 -5.71
C PHE A 111 15.10 -7.89 -6.27
N PHE A 112 14.99 -8.02 -7.59
CA PHE A 112 14.34 -9.17 -8.21
C PHE A 112 15.17 -10.46 -8.10
N THR A 113 16.46 -10.34 -7.80
CA THR A 113 17.32 -11.50 -7.53
C THR A 113 17.30 -11.90 -6.04
N SER A 114 17.32 -10.92 -5.12
CA SER A 114 17.52 -11.19 -3.69
C SER A 114 16.27 -11.02 -2.81
N GLY A 115 15.28 -10.25 -3.27
CA GLY A 115 14.18 -9.71 -2.46
C GLY A 115 14.61 -8.59 -1.50
N GLY A 116 15.86 -8.14 -1.54
CA GLY A 116 16.37 -7.09 -0.65
C GLY A 116 16.35 -5.70 -1.29
N PHE A 117 16.08 -4.68 -0.48
CA PHE A 117 16.32 -3.28 -0.85
C PHE A 117 17.65 -2.78 -0.29
N SER A 118 18.35 -1.98 -1.09
CA SER A 118 19.45 -1.14 -0.60
C SER A 118 18.97 -0.21 0.52
N LYS A 119 19.84 0.06 1.49
CA LYS A 119 19.52 0.87 2.67
C LYS A 119 18.93 2.22 2.25
N GLY A 120 17.75 2.56 2.78
CA GLY A 120 17.04 3.80 2.49
C GLY A 120 16.06 3.74 1.33
N CYS A 121 16.13 2.73 0.44
CA CYS A 121 15.23 2.65 -0.71
C CYS A 121 13.76 2.37 -0.32
N ASN A 122 13.53 1.69 0.81
CA ASN A 122 12.20 1.40 1.34
C ASN A 122 11.76 2.34 2.49
N LEU A 123 12.40 3.51 2.60
CA LEU A 123 12.01 4.58 3.51
C LEU A 123 10.89 5.43 2.88
N SER A 124 9.90 5.82 3.68
CA SER A 124 8.81 6.68 3.22
C SER A 124 8.57 7.86 4.14
N PHE A 125 8.24 9.01 3.56
CA PHE A 125 7.66 10.11 4.31
C PHE A 125 6.16 9.92 4.41
N VAL A 126 5.61 9.89 5.61
CA VAL A 126 4.17 9.91 5.85
C VAL A 126 3.75 11.36 6.00
N THR A 127 3.07 11.88 4.98
CA THR A 127 2.39 13.18 5.04
C THR A 127 0.94 12.99 5.47
N LEU A 128 0.35 14.00 6.10
CA LEU A 128 -0.96 13.91 6.73
C LEU A 128 -1.94 14.85 6.04
N ILE A 129 -2.91 14.27 5.33
CA ILE A 129 -3.94 15.03 4.62
C ILE A 129 -5.21 15.13 5.50
N PRO A 130 -5.78 16.32 5.74
CA PRO A 130 -7.02 16.47 6.47
C PRO A 130 -8.16 15.70 5.79
N LYS A 131 -8.94 14.93 6.57
CA LYS A 131 -10.19 14.30 6.11
C LYS A 131 -11.37 15.25 6.18
N ILE A 132 -11.29 16.25 7.05
CA ILE A 132 -12.33 17.23 7.34
C ILE A 132 -11.75 18.64 7.34
N ILE A 133 -12.61 19.64 7.15
CA ILE A 133 -12.29 21.04 7.32
C ILE A 133 -11.93 21.27 8.80
N ASP A 134 -10.93 22.11 9.06
CA ASP A 134 -10.43 22.43 10.41
C ASP A 134 -10.07 21.20 11.26
N ALA A 135 -9.38 20.23 10.66
CA ALA A 135 -8.86 19.04 11.36
C ALA A 135 -8.00 19.43 12.58
N LYS A 136 -8.39 18.95 13.77
CA LYS A 136 -7.75 19.30 15.06
C LYS A 136 -7.05 18.12 15.71
N PHE A 137 -7.50 16.90 15.44
CA PHE A 137 -6.99 15.69 16.07
C PHE A 137 -6.21 14.84 15.07
N ILE A 138 -5.22 14.08 15.55
CA ILE A 138 -4.40 13.19 14.71
C ILE A 138 -5.27 12.22 13.87
N ASN A 139 -6.41 11.77 14.41
CA ASN A 139 -7.32 10.86 13.71
C ASN A 139 -8.11 11.51 12.57
N ASP A 140 -8.20 12.84 12.56
CA ASP A 140 -8.83 13.63 11.49
C ASP A 140 -7.96 13.66 10.23
N PHE A 141 -6.72 13.17 10.32
CA PHE A 141 -5.80 13.11 9.19
C PHE A 141 -5.74 11.71 8.59
N ARG A 142 -5.55 11.67 7.27
CA ARG A 142 -5.26 10.47 6.50
C ARG A 142 -3.75 10.44 6.22
N PRO A 143 -3.03 9.40 6.66
CA PRO A 143 -1.64 9.24 6.29
C PRO A 143 -1.52 8.90 4.80
N ILE A 144 -0.59 9.54 4.11
CA ILE A 144 -0.19 9.22 2.74
C ILE A 144 1.32 9.02 2.74
N SER A 145 1.77 7.89 2.23
CA SER A 145 3.17 7.55 2.08
C SER A 145 3.71 8.15 0.78
N LEU A 146 4.66 9.07 0.89
CA LEU A 146 5.53 9.50 -0.19
C LEU A 146 6.67 8.49 -0.27
N ILE A 147 6.66 7.69 -1.33
CA ILE A 147 7.56 6.55 -1.57
C ILE A 147 8.57 6.90 -2.66
N GLY A 148 9.82 6.43 -2.48
CA GLY A 148 10.90 6.69 -3.43
C GLY A 148 10.72 6.01 -4.77
N CYS A 149 11.39 6.55 -5.79
CA CYS A 149 11.21 6.11 -7.18
C CYS A 149 11.61 4.65 -7.36
N ILE A 150 12.73 4.21 -6.78
CA ILE A 150 13.20 2.81 -6.86
C ILE A 150 12.15 1.85 -6.28
N TYR A 151 11.73 2.07 -5.03
CA TYR A 151 10.70 1.24 -4.39
C TYR A 151 9.40 1.22 -5.21
N LYS A 152 8.96 2.40 -5.66
CA LYS A 152 7.70 2.51 -6.39
C LYS A 152 7.74 1.81 -7.74
N VAL A 153 8.88 1.79 -8.42
CA VAL A 153 9.04 1.04 -9.68
C VAL A 153 9.05 -0.45 -9.41
N VAL A 154 9.75 -0.91 -8.37
CA VAL A 154 9.71 -2.31 -7.93
C VAL A 154 8.26 -2.75 -7.66
N THR A 155 7.53 -2.02 -6.82
CA THR A 155 6.15 -2.38 -6.51
C THR A 155 5.21 -2.23 -7.71
N LYS A 156 5.51 -1.30 -8.62
CA LYS A 156 4.75 -1.14 -9.88
C LYS A 156 4.98 -2.30 -10.85
N VAL A 157 6.21 -2.82 -10.97
CA VAL A 157 6.48 -4.04 -11.75
C VAL A 157 5.68 -5.20 -11.18
N LEU A 158 5.77 -5.45 -9.88
CA LEU A 158 4.99 -6.51 -9.22
C LEU A 158 3.48 -6.31 -9.39
N THR A 159 3.00 -5.07 -9.29
CA THR A 159 1.59 -4.74 -9.53
C THR A 159 1.17 -5.14 -10.94
N ASN A 160 1.95 -4.78 -11.96
CA ASN A 160 1.60 -5.07 -13.35
C ASN A 160 1.58 -6.59 -13.61
N ARG A 161 2.47 -7.35 -12.95
CA ARG A 161 2.45 -8.82 -12.98
C ARG A 161 1.22 -9.37 -12.27
N LEU A 162 0.94 -8.93 -11.04
CA LEU A 162 -0.20 -9.41 -10.23
C LEU A 162 -1.55 -9.14 -10.91
N VAL A 163 -1.71 -7.99 -11.55
CA VAL A 163 -2.95 -7.63 -12.27
C VAL A 163 -3.30 -8.64 -13.36
N SER A 164 -2.31 -9.32 -13.96
CA SER A 164 -2.55 -10.30 -15.01
C SER A 164 -3.23 -11.59 -14.52
N VAL A 165 -3.15 -11.87 -13.21
CA VAL A 165 -3.68 -13.11 -12.61
C VAL A 165 -4.76 -12.87 -11.56
N ILE A 166 -4.82 -11.67 -10.97
CA ILE A 166 -5.67 -11.43 -9.78
C ILE A 166 -7.16 -11.65 -10.07
N GLY A 167 -7.61 -11.38 -11.30
CA GLY A 167 -9.00 -11.57 -11.73
C GLY A 167 -9.43 -13.05 -11.69
N ASP A 168 -8.50 -13.97 -11.89
CA ASP A 168 -8.75 -15.41 -11.87
C ASP A 168 -8.78 -15.94 -10.44
N LEU A 169 -8.13 -15.28 -9.48
CA LEU A 169 -8.04 -15.74 -8.08
C LEU A 169 -9.22 -15.27 -7.24
N ILE A 170 -9.66 -14.04 -7.45
CA ILE A 170 -10.69 -13.41 -6.62
C ILE A 170 -12.11 -13.79 -7.06
N SER A 171 -13.06 -13.58 -6.15
CA SER A 171 -14.47 -13.80 -6.40
C SER A 171 -15.04 -12.77 -7.38
N ASP A 172 -15.99 -13.15 -8.23
CA ASP A 172 -16.59 -12.26 -9.25
C ASP A 172 -17.40 -11.11 -8.65
N ILE A 173 -17.80 -11.26 -7.38
CA ILE A 173 -18.54 -10.27 -6.60
C ILE A 173 -17.63 -9.16 -6.02
N GLN A 174 -16.30 -9.33 -6.08
CA GLN A 174 -15.35 -8.31 -5.63
C GLN A 174 -15.14 -7.27 -6.74
N SER A 175 -15.74 -6.09 -6.58
CA SER A 175 -15.77 -5.06 -7.64
C SER A 175 -14.60 -4.05 -7.58
N ALA A 176 -13.96 -3.87 -6.43
CA ALA A 176 -12.94 -2.85 -6.25
C ALA A 176 -11.55 -3.30 -6.75
N PHE A 177 -10.83 -2.40 -7.43
CA PHE A 177 -9.43 -2.56 -7.87
C PHE A 177 -9.18 -3.66 -8.91
N VAL A 178 -10.22 -4.16 -9.57
CA VAL A 178 -10.12 -5.18 -10.63
C VAL A 178 -10.44 -4.54 -11.97
N ALA A 179 -9.57 -4.73 -12.96
CA ALA A 179 -9.80 -4.22 -14.30
C ALA A 179 -11.11 -4.80 -14.88
N GLY A 180 -11.94 -3.94 -15.48
CA GLY A 180 -13.21 -4.33 -16.09
C GLY A 180 -14.40 -4.43 -15.14
N ARG A 181 -14.22 -4.28 -13.82
CA ARG A 181 -15.32 -4.26 -12.84
C ARG A 181 -15.67 -2.84 -12.40
N GLN A 182 -16.96 -2.55 -12.17
CA GLN A 182 -17.43 -1.23 -11.80
C GLN A 182 -17.84 -1.18 -10.33
N ILE A 183 -17.51 -0.09 -9.64
CA ILE A 183 -17.90 0.13 -8.24
C ILE A 183 -19.43 0.10 -8.08
N LEU A 184 -20.15 0.49 -9.14
CA LEU A 184 -21.62 0.51 -9.17
C LEU A 184 -22.26 -0.88 -9.28
N ASP A 185 -21.51 -1.92 -9.63
CA ASP A 185 -22.04 -3.29 -9.74
C ASP A 185 -22.54 -3.79 -8.37
N GLY A 186 -21.83 -3.44 -7.28
CA GLY A 186 -22.22 -3.82 -5.92
C GLY A 186 -23.58 -3.26 -5.50
N PRO A 187 -23.79 -1.93 -5.53
CA PRO A 187 -25.08 -1.32 -5.29
C PRO A 187 -26.20 -1.84 -6.22
N PHE A 188 -25.89 -2.12 -7.48
CA PHE A 188 -26.86 -2.66 -8.43
C PHE A 188 -27.31 -4.08 -8.07
N ILE A 189 -26.37 -4.98 -7.75
CA ILE A 189 -26.68 -6.34 -7.28
C ILE A 189 -27.53 -6.29 -6.01
N LEU A 190 -27.18 -5.40 -5.08
CA LEU A 190 -27.92 -5.21 -3.83
C LEU A 190 -29.38 -4.77 -4.10
N ASP A 191 -29.60 -3.84 -5.02
CA ASP A 191 -30.93 -3.36 -5.41
C ASP A 191 -31.79 -4.47 -6.03
N GLU A 192 -31.20 -5.31 -6.90
CA GLU A 192 -31.90 -6.45 -7.48
C GLU A 192 -32.27 -7.53 -6.45
N ILE A 193 -31.37 -7.82 -5.50
CA ILE A 193 -31.67 -8.74 -4.38
C ILE A 193 -32.82 -8.20 -3.53
N LEU A 194 -32.82 -6.90 -3.21
CA LEU A 194 -33.88 -6.24 -2.45
C LEU A 194 -35.24 -6.36 -3.16
N LYS A 195 -35.29 -6.06 -4.46
CA LYS A 195 -36.51 -6.20 -5.27
C LYS A 195 -36.99 -7.64 -5.31
N TRP A 196 -36.08 -8.61 -5.44
CA TRP A 196 -36.43 -10.03 -5.45
C TRP A 196 -37.01 -10.48 -4.10
N CYS A 197 -36.39 -10.12 -2.97
CA CYS A 197 -36.91 -10.44 -1.64
C CYS A 197 -38.32 -9.89 -1.44
N LYS A 198 -38.56 -8.64 -1.87
CA LYS A 198 -39.88 -8.00 -1.80
C LYS A 198 -40.92 -8.73 -2.64
N ARG A 199 -40.58 -9.13 -3.87
CA ARG A 199 -41.47 -9.89 -4.77
C ARG A 199 -41.82 -11.27 -4.23
N MET A 200 -40.86 -11.95 -3.62
CA MET A 200 -41.03 -13.31 -3.11
C MET A 200 -41.56 -13.38 -1.68
N GLY A 201 -41.84 -12.22 -1.04
CA GLY A 201 -42.25 -12.16 0.37
C GLY A 201 -41.20 -12.73 1.33
N LYS A 202 -39.91 -12.70 0.96
CA LYS A 202 -38.82 -13.22 1.78
C LYS A 202 -38.35 -12.14 2.74
N GLN A 203 -38.21 -12.50 4.02
CA GLN A 203 -37.52 -11.67 4.99
C GLN A 203 -36.01 -11.74 4.71
N ALA A 204 -35.35 -10.58 4.70
CA ALA A 204 -33.92 -10.46 4.46
C ALA A 204 -33.29 -9.50 5.46
N MET A 205 -32.02 -9.75 5.78
CA MET A 205 -31.20 -8.89 6.63
C MET A 205 -29.90 -8.59 5.88
N PHE A 206 -29.48 -7.33 5.88
CA PHE A 206 -28.25 -6.90 5.21
C PHE A 206 -27.23 -6.45 6.25
N PHE A 207 -26.03 -7.03 6.16
CA PHE A 207 -24.90 -6.67 6.99
C PHE A 207 -23.96 -5.75 6.22
N LYS A 208 -23.79 -4.53 6.70
CA LYS A 208 -22.75 -3.61 6.24
C LYS A 208 -21.61 -3.62 7.25
N VAL A 209 -20.45 -4.08 6.82
CA VAL A 209 -19.22 -4.09 7.63
C VAL A 209 -18.22 -3.12 7.00
N ASP A 210 -17.52 -2.36 7.84
CA ASP A 210 -16.45 -1.47 7.42
C ASP A 210 -15.24 -1.64 8.35
N PHE A 211 -14.05 -1.52 7.78
CA PHE A 211 -12.80 -1.71 8.50
C PHE A 211 -12.20 -0.34 8.88
N ALA A 212 -12.16 -0.06 10.18
CA ALA A 212 -11.46 1.12 10.67
C ALA A 212 -9.96 1.02 10.37
N LYS A 213 -9.41 1.97 9.60
CA LYS A 213 -7.97 2.05 9.30
C LYS A 213 -7.43 0.77 8.62
N ALA A 214 -8.21 0.19 7.72
CA ALA A 214 -7.98 -1.13 7.14
C ALA A 214 -6.53 -1.37 6.65
N TYR A 215 -5.98 -0.42 5.90
CA TYR A 215 -4.62 -0.52 5.36
C TYR A 215 -3.55 -0.58 6.46
N ASP A 216 -3.74 0.11 7.59
CA ASP A 216 -2.71 0.18 8.64
C ASP A 216 -2.68 -1.06 9.55
N LEU A 217 -3.73 -1.88 9.48
CA LEU A 217 -3.93 -3.03 10.36
C LEU A 217 -3.59 -4.37 9.70
N VAL A 218 -3.29 -4.37 8.40
CA VAL A 218 -2.93 -5.58 7.65
C VAL A 218 -1.69 -6.23 8.27
N ARG A 219 -1.84 -7.49 8.67
CA ARG A 219 -0.75 -8.30 9.21
C ARG A 219 0.06 -8.93 8.09
N TRP A 220 1.37 -8.73 8.10
CA TRP A 220 2.24 -9.22 7.03
C TRP A 220 2.41 -10.73 7.04
N ASP A 221 2.48 -11.35 8.22
CA ASP A 221 2.55 -12.81 8.34
C ASP A 221 1.30 -13.48 7.74
N TYR A 222 0.12 -12.96 8.08
CA TYR A 222 -1.14 -13.43 7.49
C TYR A 222 -1.20 -13.21 5.97
N LEU A 223 -0.75 -12.06 5.49
CA LEU A 223 -0.73 -11.76 4.05
C LEU A 223 0.17 -12.75 3.28
N ILE A 224 1.33 -13.11 3.83
CA ILE A 224 2.20 -14.13 3.24
C ILE A 224 1.51 -15.50 3.23
N ASP A 225 0.82 -15.87 4.32
CA ASP A 225 0.09 -17.14 4.36
C ASP A 225 -1.02 -17.19 3.29
N VAL A 226 -1.66 -16.05 2.99
CA VAL A 226 -2.65 -15.94 1.90
C VAL A 226 -2.00 -16.16 0.53
N PHE A 227 -0.84 -15.55 0.25
CA PHE A 227 -0.13 -15.78 -1.01
C PHE A 227 0.27 -17.24 -1.19
N GLU A 228 0.80 -17.88 -0.15
CA GLU A 228 1.15 -19.29 -0.17
C GLU A 228 -0.08 -20.18 -0.41
N ALA A 229 -1.22 -19.83 0.19
CA ALA A 229 -2.48 -20.57 -0.02
C ALA A 229 -3.12 -20.35 -1.41
N PHE A 230 -2.72 -19.32 -2.14
CA PHE A 230 -3.08 -19.11 -3.56
C PHE A 230 -2.07 -19.74 -4.54
N ASP A 231 -1.11 -20.55 -4.06
CA ASP A 231 -0.03 -21.16 -4.84
C ASP A 231 0.91 -20.15 -5.53
N PHE A 232 1.11 -18.97 -4.94
CA PHE A 232 2.24 -18.13 -5.35
C PHE A 232 3.55 -18.81 -5.00
N GLY A 233 4.52 -18.73 -5.92
CA GLY A 233 5.83 -19.33 -5.72
C GLY A 233 6.63 -18.66 -4.60
N SER A 234 7.70 -19.34 -4.19
CA SER A 234 8.53 -18.93 -3.06
C SER A 234 9.32 -17.65 -3.35
N VAL A 235 9.67 -17.38 -4.62
CA VAL A 235 10.40 -16.18 -5.04
C VAL A 235 9.49 -14.97 -4.94
N TRP A 236 8.25 -15.07 -5.40
CA TRP A 236 7.24 -14.03 -5.24
C TRP A 236 7.01 -13.71 -3.76
N CYS A 237 6.77 -14.73 -2.94
CA CYS A 237 6.60 -14.56 -1.50
C CYS A 237 7.84 -13.92 -0.86
N ASN A 238 9.06 -14.24 -1.33
CA ASN A 238 10.28 -13.58 -0.88
C ASN A 238 10.33 -12.08 -1.27
N TRP A 239 9.94 -11.72 -2.49
CA TRP A 239 9.84 -10.30 -2.89
C TRP A 239 8.83 -9.53 -2.04
N ILE A 240 7.65 -10.11 -1.78
CA ILE A 240 6.64 -9.49 -0.90
C ILE A 240 7.19 -9.34 0.53
N ARG A 241 7.88 -10.36 1.08
CA ARG A 241 8.56 -10.25 2.38
C ARG A 241 9.58 -9.12 2.37
N GLY A 242 10.39 -9.03 1.33
CA GLY A 242 11.35 -7.96 1.09
C GLY A 242 10.74 -6.56 1.22
N ILE A 243 9.62 -6.34 0.53
CA ILE A 243 8.86 -5.10 0.52
C ILE A 243 8.29 -4.75 1.90
N LEU A 244 7.68 -5.74 2.56
CA LEU A 244 6.99 -5.51 3.82
C LEU A 244 8.00 -5.33 4.97
N TYR A 245 8.88 -6.31 5.19
CA TYR A 245 9.75 -6.37 6.37
C TYR A 245 10.90 -5.35 6.38
N SER A 246 11.25 -4.77 5.24
CA SER A 246 12.22 -3.66 5.18
C SER A 246 11.57 -2.27 5.26
N SER A 247 10.26 -2.19 5.49
CA SER A 247 9.51 -0.94 5.50
C SER A 247 9.87 -0.05 6.67
N LYS A 248 10.22 1.21 6.36
CA LYS A 248 10.49 2.25 7.34
C LYS A 248 9.74 3.54 7.03
N ALA A 249 9.48 4.32 8.06
CA ALA A 249 8.70 5.53 7.96
C ALA A 249 9.26 6.69 8.82
N LEU A 250 8.99 7.89 8.33
CA LEU A 250 9.22 9.18 8.97
C LEU A 250 7.92 9.98 8.85
N ILE A 251 7.45 10.63 9.90
CA ILE A 251 6.24 11.48 9.80
C ILE A 251 6.67 12.90 9.46
N LEU A 252 6.06 13.50 8.43
CA LEU A 252 6.24 14.91 8.12
C LEU A 252 5.27 15.74 8.96
N VAL A 253 5.81 16.50 9.91
CA VAL A 253 5.05 17.42 10.77
C VAL A 253 5.49 18.84 10.42
N ASN A 254 4.57 19.65 9.89
CA ASN A 254 4.85 21.01 9.42
C ASN A 254 6.04 21.08 8.43
N GLY A 255 6.16 20.08 7.55
CA GLY A 255 7.27 19.99 6.59
C GLY A 255 8.59 19.45 7.16
N SER A 256 8.66 19.16 8.47
CA SER A 256 9.86 18.62 9.13
C SER A 256 9.69 17.13 9.48
N PRO A 257 10.63 16.24 9.10
CA PRO A 257 10.52 14.80 9.37
C PRO A 257 10.85 14.46 10.83
N THR A 258 10.09 13.55 11.44
CA THR A 258 10.38 12.93 12.76
C THR A 258 11.65 12.07 12.74
N LYS A 259 11.92 11.34 13.83
CA LYS A 259 12.85 10.21 13.79
C LYS A 259 12.29 9.08 12.93
N GLU A 260 13.19 8.29 12.36
CA GLU A 260 12.86 7.08 11.60
C GLU A 260 12.39 5.99 12.56
N PHE A 261 11.34 5.25 12.17
CA PHE A 261 10.91 4.03 12.85
C PHE A 261 10.63 2.92 11.84
N SER A 262 10.70 1.67 12.31
CA SER A 262 10.38 0.49 11.50
C SER A 262 8.90 0.18 11.60
N CYS A 263 8.28 -0.15 10.47
CA CYS A 263 6.92 -0.68 10.44
C CYS A 263 6.96 -2.20 10.60
N TYR A 264 5.91 -2.78 11.18
CA TYR A 264 5.78 -4.23 11.34
C TYR A 264 4.42 -4.77 10.87
N ARG A 265 3.55 -3.86 10.44
CA ARG A 265 2.22 -4.14 9.88
C ARG A 265 1.78 -2.96 9.02
N GLY A 266 0.71 -3.17 8.28
CA GLY A 266 0.05 -2.18 7.45
C GLY A 266 0.66 -2.04 6.06
N LEU A 267 -0.06 -1.36 5.18
CA LEU A 267 0.28 -1.15 3.77
C LEU A 267 0.42 0.34 3.50
N LYS A 268 1.42 0.71 2.69
CA LYS A 268 1.74 2.11 2.38
C LYS A 268 0.65 2.72 1.50
N GLN A 269 -0.06 3.70 2.04
CA GLN A 269 -1.13 4.35 1.29
C GLN A 269 -0.53 5.28 0.22
N GLY A 270 -0.70 4.92 -1.06
CA GLY A 270 -0.04 5.58 -2.19
C GLY A 270 0.93 4.68 -2.96
N ASP A 271 1.20 3.48 -2.44
CA ASP A 271 1.88 2.40 -3.14
C ASP A 271 0.94 1.77 -4.19
N PRO A 272 1.37 1.60 -5.45
CA PRO A 272 0.57 0.92 -6.47
C PRO A 272 0.20 -0.53 -6.12
N LEU A 273 1.02 -1.22 -5.32
CA LEU A 273 0.77 -2.63 -4.97
C LEU A 273 -0.23 -2.78 -3.83
N ALA A 274 -0.27 -1.82 -2.90
CA ALA A 274 -1.08 -1.91 -1.68
C ALA A 274 -2.58 -2.23 -1.91
N PRO A 275 -3.27 -1.68 -2.93
CA PRO A 275 -4.67 -2.01 -3.18
C PRO A 275 -4.94 -3.47 -3.57
N TYR A 276 -3.94 -4.16 -4.14
CA TYR A 276 -4.07 -5.57 -4.53
C TYR A 276 -3.66 -6.54 -3.42
N LEU A 277 -2.90 -6.04 -2.43
CA LEU A 277 -2.55 -6.79 -1.22
C LEU A 277 -3.66 -6.74 -0.16
N PHE A 278 -4.60 -5.80 -0.29
CA PHE A 278 -5.73 -5.62 0.61
C PHE A 278 -6.96 -6.38 0.13
#